data_AF-A0A967TEB7-F1
#
_entry.id   AF-A0A967TEB7-F1
#
_cell.length_a   1.000
_cell.length_b   1.000
_cell.length_c   1.000
_cell.angle_alpha   90.00
_cell.angle_beta   90.00
_cell.angle_gamma   90.00
#
_symmetry.space_group_name_H-M   'P 1'
#
loop_
_entity.id
_entity.type
_entity.pdbx_description
1 polymer ?
#
loop_
_entity_poly.entity_id
_entity_poly.type
_entity_poly.pdbx_seq_one_letter_code
_entity_poly.pdbx_strand_id
1 'polypeptide(L)'
;MAARLTAEGKKGVVVNASYDAYTPARAYQHYHAGARILSETASARLASPFTVDPSELGGGRGFDAAERSWNFPWPWEGGEWGLPHIVDYMDSGVMALLTHAAENRRYWLENYHRINERSVAGREEWAGAWVIPAGQENETGLASALRILRMGDVEVHRAESSFTAGDRSFPEGSWVIPMAQPWASFAQTLLERQVYPDLRQYPGGPPRRPYDVTAHTLPLLMDMEAVALDETPSVQLSEPIPVPDFRFRLPETLRGEATPRIAIYKSWDEPMEAGWTRWVFDQHGLAYDTLHDARMREGSLEDDYDVILLQSQDPESIVEGYSEERMPPAWAGGLGEAGSRAVADFVRNGGRLVAIEEATDYVIDLLDLGVSNAVERLPPEEFFVPGSILRLRHEAGSFVTRRMGSQGVAWYWGSSRAFSVTDPGIRVLARYGAGNPILSGWILGSDHLADQPAILQAEVGRGSVILFGFQPNYRGQTVATWPLLFNALGPAGSAMGAGGAGSAGDGESR
;
A
#
# COMPACT_ATOMS: atom_id res chain seq x y z
N MET A 1 -19.29 -9.58 -24.91
CA MET A 1 -19.25 -10.50 -23.76
C MET A 1 -20.64 -10.86 -23.29
N ALA A 2 -21.34 -10.03 -22.51
CA ALA A 2 -22.63 -10.38 -21.88
C ALA A 2 -23.64 -11.09 -22.80
N ALA A 3 -23.91 -10.55 -24.00
CA ALA A 3 -24.82 -11.17 -24.97
C ALA A 3 -24.46 -12.63 -25.33
N ARG A 4 -23.17 -12.99 -25.34
CA ARG A 4 -22.72 -14.38 -25.59
C ARG A 4 -22.99 -15.28 -24.39
N LEU A 5 -22.66 -14.84 -23.17
CA LEU A 5 -22.97 -15.60 -21.95
C LEU A 5 -24.47 -15.85 -21.84
N THR A 6 -25.29 -14.82 -22.07
CA THR A 6 -26.76 -14.92 -22.08
C THR A 6 -27.27 -15.88 -23.17
N ALA A 7 -26.69 -15.86 -24.37
CA ALA A 7 -27.04 -16.79 -25.45
C ALA A 7 -26.64 -18.25 -25.15
N GLU A 8 -25.59 -18.44 -24.35
CA GLU A 8 -25.15 -19.74 -23.82
C GLU A 8 -25.94 -20.18 -22.56
N GLY A 9 -27.01 -19.45 -22.18
CA GLY A 9 -27.90 -19.79 -21.07
C GLY A 9 -27.43 -19.35 -19.68
N LYS A 10 -26.30 -18.63 -19.58
CA LYS A 10 -25.73 -18.20 -18.31
C LYS A 10 -26.55 -17.06 -17.68
N LYS A 11 -27.10 -17.30 -16.49
CA LYS A 11 -27.81 -16.33 -15.63
C LYS A 11 -26.81 -15.46 -14.84
N GLY A 12 -27.29 -14.40 -14.19
CA GLY A 12 -26.48 -13.56 -13.30
C GLY A 12 -25.50 -12.62 -14.02
N VAL A 13 -25.75 -12.33 -15.30
CA VAL A 13 -24.86 -11.48 -16.11
C VAL A 13 -25.33 -10.02 -16.03
N VAL A 14 -24.58 -9.19 -15.29
CA VAL A 14 -24.79 -7.74 -15.24
C VAL A 14 -24.17 -7.04 -16.45
N VAL A 15 -24.84 -5.99 -16.92
CA VAL A 15 -24.33 -5.04 -17.92
C VAL A 15 -24.42 -3.63 -17.35
N ASN A 16 -23.60 -2.71 -17.84
CA ASN A 16 -23.63 -1.27 -17.51
C ASN A 16 -23.62 -0.90 -15.99
N ALA A 17 -23.29 -1.84 -15.10
CA ALA A 17 -22.78 -1.52 -13.77
C ALA A 17 -21.40 -0.88 -13.95
N SER A 18 -21.13 0.21 -13.23
CA SER A 18 -19.95 1.04 -13.46
C SER A 18 -19.24 1.43 -12.17
N TYR A 19 -17.92 1.48 -12.28
CA TYR A 19 -16.98 1.85 -11.25
C TYR A 19 -16.09 2.95 -11.81
N ASP A 20 -15.63 3.88 -10.97
CA ASP A 20 -14.57 4.80 -11.39
C ASP A 20 -13.24 4.06 -11.52
N ALA A 21 -12.56 4.24 -12.66
CA ALA A 21 -11.28 3.61 -12.95
C ALA A 21 -10.08 4.41 -12.41
N TYR A 22 -10.29 5.16 -11.32
CA TYR A 22 -9.25 5.99 -10.71
C TYR A 22 -8.42 5.11 -9.77
N THR A 23 -7.28 4.64 -10.27
CA THR A 23 -6.33 3.84 -9.49
C THR A 23 -4.94 3.98 -10.12
N PRO A 24 -4.16 5.02 -9.73
CA PRO A 24 -3.06 5.54 -10.55
C PRO A 24 -1.99 4.50 -10.99
N ALA A 25 -1.68 3.49 -10.16
CA ALA A 25 -0.81 2.39 -10.59
C ALA A 25 -1.54 1.26 -11.34
N ARG A 26 -2.73 0.84 -10.88
CA ARG A 26 -3.50 -0.27 -11.47
C ARG A 26 -4.19 0.13 -12.79
N ALA A 27 -4.16 1.41 -13.12
CA ALA A 27 -4.59 2.00 -14.38
C ALA A 27 -3.56 1.83 -15.53
N TYR A 28 -2.42 1.14 -15.31
CA TYR A 28 -1.27 1.06 -16.24
C TYR A 28 -1.65 0.89 -17.73
N GLN A 29 -2.62 0.01 -18.05
CA GLN A 29 -3.14 -0.20 -19.40
C GLN A 29 -3.54 1.10 -20.12
N HIS A 30 -4.18 2.04 -19.42
CA HIS A 30 -4.76 3.25 -19.99
C HIS A 30 -3.66 4.22 -20.43
N TYR A 31 -2.54 4.20 -19.73
CA TYR A 31 -1.35 5.00 -20.04
C TYR A 31 -0.47 4.36 -21.13
N HIS A 32 -0.63 3.06 -21.39
CA HIS A 32 0.06 2.32 -22.45
C HIS A 32 -0.84 2.04 -23.67
N ALA A 33 -1.86 2.89 -23.88
CA ALA A 33 -2.83 2.78 -24.99
C ALA A 33 -3.57 1.43 -25.09
N GLY A 34 -3.58 0.65 -24.01
CA GLY A 34 -4.18 -0.66 -23.89
C GLY A 34 -5.63 -0.63 -23.41
N ALA A 35 -6.43 -1.57 -23.90
CA ALA A 35 -7.76 -1.84 -23.40
C ALA A 35 -7.71 -2.93 -22.32
N ARG A 36 -8.26 -2.64 -21.14
CA ARG A 36 -8.51 -3.66 -20.11
C ARG A 36 -9.99 -3.95 -20.05
N ILE A 37 -10.32 -5.23 -20.16
CA ILE A 37 -11.67 -5.76 -20.04
C ILE A 37 -11.61 -6.78 -18.91
N LEU A 38 -12.39 -6.54 -17.86
CA LEU A 38 -12.46 -7.41 -16.69
C LEU A 38 -13.72 -8.28 -16.78
N SER A 39 -13.55 -9.55 -16.42
CA SER A 39 -14.64 -10.47 -16.10
C SER A 39 -14.40 -10.99 -14.69
N GLU A 40 -15.37 -10.77 -13.82
CA GLU A 40 -15.36 -11.26 -12.45
C GLU A 40 -16.59 -12.16 -12.27
N THR A 41 -16.43 -13.22 -11.50
CA THR A 41 -17.50 -14.15 -11.12
C THR A 41 -17.51 -14.27 -9.60
N ALA A 42 -18.64 -14.68 -9.00
CA ALA A 42 -18.67 -14.96 -7.57
C ALA A 42 -17.58 -15.99 -7.20
N SER A 43 -16.84 -15.75 -6.11
CA SER A 43 -15.74 -16.61 -5.69
C SER A 43 -16.25 -17.93 -5.08
N ALA A 44 -15.36 -18.92 -4.95
CA ALA A 44 -15.61 -20.15 -4.21
C ALA A 44 -14.77 -20.19 -2.93
N ARG A 45 -15.34 -20.67 -1.83
CA ARG A 45 -14.69 -20.73 -0.52
C ARG A 45 -13.57 -21.78 -0.56
N LEU A 46 -12.32 -21.34 -0.82
CA LEU A 46 -11.16 -22.22 -1.01
C LEU A 46 -11.40 -23.32 -2.08
N ALA A 47 -12.05 -22.95 -3.18
CA ALA A 47 -12.53 -23.84 -4.25
C ALA A 47 -13.60 -24.87 -3.87
N SER A 48 -14.01 -24.97 -2.61
CA SER A 48 -15.14 -25.78 -2.18
C SER A 48 -16.46 -25.25 -2.76
N PRO A 49 -17.35 -26.11 -3.28
CA PRO A 49 -18.73 -25.73 -3.59
C PRO A 49 -19.48 -25.28 -2.34
N PHE A 50 -20.46 -24.42 -2.52
CA PHE A 50 -21.38 -23.96 -1.49
C PHE A 50 -22.74 -23.66 -2.11
N THR A 51 -23.78 -23.63 -1.29
CA THR A 51 -25.13 -23.24 -1.72
C THR A 51 -25.38 -21.81 -1.28
N VAL A 52 -25.77 -20.94 -2.20
CA VAL A 52 -26.28 -19.60 -1.89
C VAL A 52 -27.79 -19.68 -1.73
N ASP A 53 -28.31 -19.25 -0.59
CA ASP A 53 -29.76 -19.12 -0.42
C ASP A 53 -30.27 -17.89 -1.23
N PRO A 54 -31.44 -17.97 -1.90
CA PRO A 54 -31.97 -16.83 -2.65
C PRO A 54 -32.14 -15.54 -1.81
N SER A 55 -32.27 -15.66 -0.49
CA SER A 55 -32.35 -14.52 0.45
C SER A 55 -31.01 -13.86 0.78
N GLU A 56 -29.87 -14.48 0.42
CA GLU A 56 -28.54 -13.87 0.50
C GLU A 56 -28.23 -12.96 -0.71
N LEU A 57 -29.07 -12.97 -1.74
CA LEU A 57 -28.96 -12.08 -2.89
C LEU A 57 -29.56 -10.70 -2.56
N GLY A 58 -28.94 -9.63 -3.07
CA GLY A 58 -29.45 -8.27 -2.87
C GLY A 58 -28.65 -7.17 -3.57
N GLY A 59 -28.84 -5.94 -3.11
CA GLY A 59 -28.30 -4.71 -3.68
C GLY A 59 -26.77 -4.67 -3.80
N GLY A 60 -26.29 -4.43 -5.03
CA GLY A 60 -24.89 -4.15 -5.35
C GLY A 60 -24.68 -2.73 -5.91
N ARG A 61 -23.48 -2.43 -6.42
CA ARG A 61 -23.15 -1.11 -6.97
C ARG A 61 -23.79 -0.89 -8.35
N GLY A 62 -25.04 -0.41 -8.35
CA GLY A 62 -25.78 -0.03 -9.56
C GLY A 62 -26.69 -1.11 -10.16
N PHE A 63 -26.93 -2.19 -9.42
CA PHE A 63 -27.95 -3.22 -9.72
C PHE A 63 -28.31 -3.93 -8.41
N ASP A 64 -29.41 -4.68 -8.40
CA ASP A 64 -29.74 -5.60 -7.31
C ASP A 64 -29.69 -7.03 -7.85
N ALA A 65 -29.04 -7.94 -7.13
CA ALA A 65 -28.89 -9.33 -7.56
C ALA A 65 -30.16 -10.18 -7.36
N ALA A 66 -31.08 -9.74 -6.50
CA ALA A 66 -32.39 -10.38 -6.31
C ALA A 66 -33.44 -9.87 -7.32
N GLU A 67 -33.28 -8.67 -7.88
CA GLU A 67 -34.26 -8.06 -8.78
C GLU A 67 -33.88 -8.09 -10.27
N ARG A 68 -34.87 -8.37 -11.12
CA ARG A 68 -34.70 -8.28 -12.58
C ARG A 68 -34.79 -6.81 -13.03
N SER A 69 -33.71 -6.29 -13.59
CA SER A 69 -33.64 -4.91 -14.10
C SER A 69 -33.26 -4.86 -15.60
N TRP A 70 -33.27 -3.66 -16.19
CA TRP A 70 -32.78 -3.44 -17.56
C TRP A 70 -31.29 -3.75 -17.71
N ASN A 71 -30.51 -3.63 -16.63
CA ASN A 71 -29.08 -3.84 -16.58
C ASN A 71 -28.67 -5.18 -15.92
N PHE A 72 -29.64 -5.91 -15.39
CA PHE A 72 -29.51 -7.28 -14.88
C PHE A 72 -30.69 -8.13 -15.40
N PRO A 73 -30.73 -8.42 -16.72
CA PRO A 73 -31.94 -8.88 -17.40
C PRO A 73 -32.28 -10.36 -17.18
N TRP A 74 -31.39 -11.15 -16.57
CA TRP A 74 -31.65 -12.54 -16.20
C TRP A 74 -30.93 -12.88 -14.89
N PRO A 75 -31.53 -12.57 -13.72
CA PRO A 75 -30.96 -12.90 -12.42
C PRO A 75 -30.63 -14.38 -12.27
N TRP A 76 -29.58 -14.67 -11.50
CA TRP A 76 -29.33 -16.00 -10.96
C TRP A 76 -30.12 -16.12 -9.65
N GLU A 77 -30.79 -17.24 -9.42
CA GLU A 77 -31.82 -17.38 -8.38
C GLU A 77 -31.28 -18.07 -7.12
N GLY A 78 -29.96 -18.06 -6.91
CA GLY A 78 -29.28 -18.86 -5.88
C GLY A 78 -29.10 -20.32 -6.29
N GLY A 79 -28.65 -21.15 -5.34
CA GLY A 79 -28.36 -22.56 -5.54
C GLY A 79 -26.87 -22.89 -5.40
N GLU A 80 -26.46 -24.06 -5.91
CA GLU A 80 -25.07 -24.52 -5.87
C GLU A 80 -24.16 -23.61 -6.72
N TRP A 81 -23.07 -23.15 -6.12
CA TRP A 81 -21.99 -22.42 -6.77
C TRP A 81 -20.64 -23.03 -6.39
N GLY A 82 -19.64 -22.93 -7.27
CA GLY A 82 -18.33 -23.54 -7.04
C GLY A 82 -17.38 -23.40 -8.22
N LEU A 83 -16.19 -23.99 -8.10
CA LEU A 83 -15.14 -23.86 -9.12
C LEU A 83 -15.58 -24.26 -10.55
N PRO A 84 -16.40 -25.30 -10.79
CA PRO A 84 -16.88 -25.62 -12.15
C PRO A 84 -17.69 -24.49 -12.79
N HIS A 85 -18.56 -23.82 -12.02
CA HIS A 85 -19.37 -22.69 -12.48
C HIS A 85 -18.49 -21.47 -12.80
N ILE A 86 -17.48 -21.20 -11.96
CA ILE A 86 -16.49 -20.15 -12.18
C ILE A 86 -15.74 -20.39 -13.50
N VAL A 87 -15.24 -21.62 -13.72
CA VAL A 87 -14.51 -21.99 -14.95
C VAL A 87 -15.39 -21.86 -16.19
N ASP A 88 -16.62 -22.38 -16.17
CA ASP A 88 -17.56 -22.27 -17.29
C ASP A 88 -17.88 -20.80 -17.65
N TYR A 89 -18.14 -19.95 -16.65
CA TYR A 89 -18.39 -18.53 -16.88
C TYR A 89 -17.15 -17.78 -17.39
N MET A 90 -15.97 -18.07 -16.84
CA MET A 90 -14.71 -17.45 -17.25
C MET A 90 -14.30 -17.87 -18.66
N ASP A 91 -14.44 -19.14 -19.04
CA ASP A 91 -14.11 -19.63 -20.40
C ASP A 91 -14.98 -18.92 -21.46
N SER A 92 -16.31 -18.91 -21.26
CA SER A 92 -17.24 -18.14 -22.10
C SER A 92 -16.87 -16.65 -22.19
N GLY A 93 -16.44 -16.05 -21.08
CA GLY A 93 -15.96 -14.68 -21.02
C GLY A 93 -14.70 -14.45 -21.86
N VAL A 94 -13.66 -15.26 -21.65
CA VAL A 94 -12.39 -15.20 -22.39
C VAL A 94 -12.61 -15.44 -23.88
N MET A 95 -13.39 -16.46 -24.25
CA MET A 95 -13.70 -16.73 -25.66
C MET A 95 -14.52 -15.60 -26.30
N ALA A 96 -15.44 -14.97 -25.56
CA ALA A 96 -16.14 -13.78 -26.05
C ALA A 96 -15.20 -12.58 -26.28
N LEU A 97 -14.20 -12.40 -25.41
CA LEU A 97 -13.18 -11.36 -25.54
C LEU A 97 -12.25 -11.60 -26.74
N LEU A 98 -11.75 -12.83 -26.90
CA LEU A 98 -10.87 -13.22 -28.00
C LEU A 98 -11.55 -13.08 -29.37
N THR A 99 -12.81 -13.54 -29.50
CA THR A 99 -13.62 -13.33 -30.71
C THR A 99 -13.76 -11.83 -31.02
N HIS A 100 -14.13 -11.02 -30.03
CA HIS A 100 -14.27 -9.58 -30.21
C HIS A 100 -12.97 -8.90 -30.67
N ALA A 101 -11.82 -9.29 -30.11
CA ALA A 101 -10.52 -8.79 -30.51
C ALA A 101 -10.15 -9.16 -31.96
N ALA A 102 -10.42 -10.40 -32.37
CA ALA A 102 -10.14 -10.88 -33.73
C ALA A 102 -11.00 -10.18 -34.80
N GLU A 103 -12.29 -10.03 -34.53
CA GLU A 103 -13.26 -9.37 -35.40
C GLU A 103 -12.96 -7.86 -35.53
N ASN A 104 -12.66 -7.20 -34.40
CA ASN A 104 -12.47 -5.75 -34.32
C ASN A 104 -10.99 -5.31 -34.33
N ARG A 105 -10.07 -6.18 -34.78
CA ARG A 105 -8.60 -5.95 -34.75
C ARG A 105 -8.16 -4.57 -35.25
N ARG A 106 -8.78 -4.06 -36.31
CA ARG A 106 -8.45 -2.77 -36.92
C ARG A 106 -8.77 -1.60 -35.99
N TYR A 107 -9.96 -1.63 -35.37
CA TYR A 107 -10.39 -0.62 -34.40
C TYR A 107 -9.43 -0.55 -33.20
N TRP A 108 -9.00 -1.71 -32.68
CA TRP A 108 -8.05 -1.77 -31.57
C TRP A 108 -6.66 -1.20 -31.94
N LEU A 109 -6.10 -1.58 -33.08
CA LEU A 109 -4.79 -1.08 -33.53
C LEU A 109 -4.83 0.42 -33.88
N GLU A 110 -5.88 0.90 -34.54
CA GLU A 110 -6.06 2.34 -34.82
C GLU A 110 -6.28 3.17 -33.55
N ASN A 111 -6.91 2.61 -32.51
CA ASN A 111 -7.00 3.27 -31.21
C ASN A 111 -5.65 3.31 -30.48
N TYR A 112 -4.93 2.19 -30.45
CA TYR A 112 -3.59 2.13 -29.86
C TYR A 112 -2.66 3.19 -30.48
N HIS A 113 -2.64 3.29 -31.81
CA HIS A 113 -1.86 4.30 -32.51
C HIS A 113 -2.28 5.73 -32.13
N ARG A 114 -3.57 6.05 -32.24
CA ARG A 114 -4.10 7.41 -31.98
C ARG A 114 -3.95 7.88 -30.53
N ILE A 115 -3.94 6.96 -29.55
CA ILE A 115 -3.66 7.32 -28.15
C ILE A 115 -2.18 7.70 -27.99
N ASN A 116 -1.27 6.91 -28.56
CA ASN A 116 0.17 7.20 -28.50
C ASN A 116 0.56 8.45 -29.29
N GLU A 117 -0.03 8.71 -30.46
CA GLU A 117 0.15 9.97 -31.19
C GLU A 117 -0.20 11.20 -30.32
N ARG A 118 -1.31 11.12 -29.56
CA ARG A 118 -1.72 12.19 -28.64
C ARG A 118 -0.81 12.31 -27.42
N SER A 119 -0.23 11.22 -26.94
CA SER A 119 0.75 11.27 -25.84
C SER A 119 2.04 11.97 -26.28
N VAL A 120 2.57 11.62 -27.47
CA VAL A 120 3.79 12.24 -28.03
C VAL A 120 3.57 13.71 -28.38
N ALA A 121 2.37 14.08 -28.85
CA ALA A 121 2.01 15.47 -29.13
C ALA A 121 1.92 16.37 -27.88
N GLY A 122 1.92 15.78 -26.68
CA GLY A 122 1.82 16.49 -25.41
C GLY A 122 0.41 17.02 -25.10
N ARG A 123 0.32 17.76 -23.99
CA ARG A 123 -0.89 18.43 -23.50
C ARG A 123 -0.53 19.74 -22.82
N GLU A 124 -1.41 20.74 -22.89
CA GLU A 124 -1.20 22.03 -22.22
C GLU A 124 -1.19 21.91 -20.69
N GLU A 125 -1.87 20.89 -20.13
CA GLU A 125 -1.92 20.67 -18.68
C GLU A 125 -0.75 19.83 -18.12
N TRP A 126 0.18 19.37 -18.97
CA TRP A 126 1.32 18.55 -18.57
C TRP A 126 2.62 19.33 -18.59
N ALA A 127 3.57 18.89 -17.77
CA ALA A 127 4.95 19.37 -17.84
C ALA A 127 5.57 19.06 -19.22
N GLY A 128 6.47 19.91 -19.71
CA GLY A 128 7.33 19.58 -20.86
C GLY A 128 8.41 18.57 -20.51
N ALA A 129 8.86 18.54 -19.26
CA ALA A 129 9.72 17.48 -18.71
C ALA A 129 9.53 17.33 -17.19
N TRP A 130 9.81 16.14 -16.66
CA TRP A 130 10.10 15.95 -15.24
C TRP A 130 11.61 15.81 -15.01
N VAL A 131 12.11 16.37 -13.91
CA VAL A 131 13.51 16.29 -13.50
C VAL A 131 13.62 15.76 -12.08
N ILE A 132 14.43 14.73 -11.89
CA ILE A 132 14.80 14.19 -10.57
C ILE A 132 16.27 14.60 -10.32
N PRO A 133 16.56 15.52 -9.38
CA PRO A 133 17.92 16.02 -9.16
C PRO A 133 18.87 14.89 -8.74
N ALA A 134 20.12 14.93 -9.19
CA ALA A 134 21.15 14.00 -8.71
C ALA A 134 21.44 14.22 -7.21
N GLY A 135 21.97 13.19 -6.53
CA GLY A 135 22.39 13.29 -5.13
C GLY A 135 21.26 13.21 -4.09
N GLN A 136 20.11 12.60 -4.44
CA GLN A 136 19.05 12.28 -3.47
C GLN A 136 19.59 11.40 -2.34
N GLU A 137 19.17 11.63 -1.09
CA GLU A 137 19.61 10.84 0.07
C GLU A 137 19.09 9.39 0.02
N ASN A 138 17.85 9.17 -0.42
CA ASN A 138 17.28 7.83 -0.56
C ASN A 138 17.62 7.16 -1.91
N GLU A 139 18.85 6.65 -2.03
CA GLU A 139 19.30 5.88 -3.20
C GLU A 139 18.36 4.71 -3.55
N THR A 140 17.79 4.03 -2.54
CA THR A 140 16.93 2.86 -2.73
C THR A 140 15.58 3.26 -3.33
N GLY A 141 14.97 4.33 -2.83
CA GLY A 141 13.74 4.88 -3.36
C GLY A 141 13.91 5.42 -4.78
N LEU A 142 14.98 6.19 -5.02
CA LEU A 142 15.35 6.68 -6.35
C LEU A 142 15.51 5.53 -7.36
N ALA A 143 16.29 4.51 -7.02
CA ALA A 143 16.50 3.36 -7.90
C ALA A 143 15.20 2.56 -8.14
N SER A 144 14.35 2.43 -7.13
CA SER A 144 13.04 1.79 -7.25
C SER A 144 12.11 2.56 -8.20
N ALA A 145 12.04 3.89 -8.06
CA ALA A 145 11.22 4.74 -8.93
C ALA A 145 11.71 4.73 -10.39
N LEU A 146 13.02 4.88 -10.61
CA LEU A 146 13.62 4.78 -11.94
C LEU A 146 13.37 3.40 -12.56
N ARG A 147 13.40 2.33 -11.76
CA ARG A 147 13.04 0.98 -12.23
C ARG A 147 11.58 0.87 -12.63
N ILE A 148 10.64 1.41 -11.84
CA ILE A 148 9.21 1.40 -12.16
C ILE A 148 8.96 2.14 -13.47
N LEU A 149 9.53 3.34 -13.64
CA LEU A 149 9.41 4.13 -14.86
C LEU A 149 9.97 3.39 -16.08
N ARG A 150 11.22 2.87 -16.00
CA ARG A 150 11.83 2.13 -17.11
C ARG A 150 11.19 0.78 -17.41
N MET A 151 10.58 0.11 -16.44
CA MET A 151 9.80 -1.13 -16.68
C MET A 151 8.42 -0.85 -17.31
N GLY A 152 7.88 0.37 -17.15
CA GLY A 152 6.75 0.88 -17.95
C GLY A 152 7.23 1.70 -19.15
N ASP A 153 8.38 1.30 -19.74
CA ASP A 153 9.03 1.86 -20.93
C ASP A 153 9.32 3.38 -20.97
N VAL A 154 8.94 4.18 -19.96
CA VAL A 154 9.13 5.64 -19.89
C VAL A 154 10.59 6.00 -20.12
N GLU A 155 10.88 6.78 -21.14
CA GLU A 155 12.24 7.22 -21.47
C GLU A 155 12.76 8.17 -20.37
N VAL A 156 13.88 7.79 -19.75
CA VAL A 156 14.57 8.57 -18.71
C VAL A 156 16.03 8.70 -19.12
N HIS A 157 16.56 9.91 -19.08
CA HIS A 157 17.90 10.27 -19.53
C HIS A 157 18.71 10.85 -18.37
N ARG A 158 20.02 11.00 -18.52
CA ARG A 158 20.85 11.82 -17.61
C ARG A 158 21.29 13.10 -18.32
N ALA A 159 21.24 14.22 -17.61
CA ALA A 159 21.86 15.46 -18.06
C ALA A 159 23.40 15.34 -17.99
N GLU A 160 24.09 15.61 -19.11
CA GLU A 160 25.55 15.49 -19.23
C GLU A 160 26.30 16.71 -18.64
N SER A 161 25.58 17.76 -18.24
CA SER A 161 26.10 18.89 -17.49
C SER A 161 25.06 19.42 -16.52
N SER A 162 25.47 20.24 -15.55
CA SER A 162 24.53 21.04 -14.76
C SER A 162 23.75 22.01 -15.65
N PHE A 163 22.51 22.31 -15.29
CA PHE A 163 21.65 23.28 -15.98
C PHE A 163 20.77 24.05 -15.00
N THR A 164 20.06 25.06 -15.51
CA THR A 164 19.11 25.88 -14.74
C THR A 164 17.79 25.95 -15.49
N ALA A 165 16.68 25.80 -14.77
CA ALA A 165 15.33 25.99 -15.29
C ALA A 165 14.50 26.79 -14.26
N GLY A 166 13.97 27.94 -14.69
CA GLY A 166 13.44 28.95 -13.76
C GLY A 166 14.50 29.36 -12.73
N ASP A 167 14.09 29.47 -11.47
CA ASP A 167 14.97 29.81 -10.34
C ASP A 167 15.75 28.60 -9.77
N ARG A 168 15.65 27.42 -10.40
CA ARG A 168 16.26 26.17 -9.91
C ARG A 168 17.45 25.74 -10.74
N SER A 169 18.58 25.47 -10.07
CA SER A 169 19.73 24.79 -10.66
C SER A 169 19.67 23.29 -10.37
N PHE A 170 20.05 22.49 -11.38
CA PHE A 170 20.09 21.03 -11.32
C PHE A 170 21.55 20.57 -11.59
N PRO A 171 22.12 19.71 -10.74
CA PRO A 171 23.48 19.21 -10.91
C PRO A 171 23.62 18.30 -12.14
N GLU A 172 24.85 18.16 -12.62
CA GLU A 172 25.22 17.14 -13.62
C GLU A 172 24.75 15.75 -13.19
N GLY A 173 24.30 14.95 -14.15
CA GLY A 173 23.81 13.60 -13.91
C GLY A 173 22.42 13.52 -13.29
N SER A 174 21.69 14.64 -13.16
CA SER A 174 20.26 14.66 -12.82
C SER A 174 19.47 13.91 -13.90
N TRP A 175 18.38 13.26 -13.49
CA TRP A 175 17.55 12.47 -14.41
C TRP A 175 16.51 13.36 -15.05
N VAL A 176 16.38 13.29 -16.36
CA VAL A 176 15.42 14.08 -17.15
C VAL A 176 14.47 13.12 -17.87
N ILE A 177 13.18 13.42 -17.81
CA ILE A 177 12.09 12.63 -18.36
C ILE A 177 11.32 13.56 -19.32
N PRO A 178 11.69 13.62 -20.60
CA PRO A 178 10.99 14.44 -21.59
C PRO A 178 9.56 13.92 -21.78
N MET A 179 8.57 14.81 -21.85
CA MET A 179 7.16 14.39 -21.93
C MET A 179 6.64 14.23 -23.37
N ALA A 180 7.47 14.50 -24.38
CA ALA A 180 7.18 14.23 -25.79
C ALA A 180 7.42 12.74 -26.17
N GLN A 181 6.83 11.81 -25.42
CA GLN A 181 7.02 10.36 -25.58
C GLN A 181 5.69 9.59 -25.43
N PRO A 182 5.56 8.36 -25.98
CA PRO A 182 4.30 7.60 -25.93
C PRO A 182 3.77 7.35 -24.50
N TRP A 183 4.70 7.14 -23.56
CA TRP A 183 4.42 6.74 -22.18
C TRP A 183 4.33 7.92 -21.20
N ALA A 184 4.31 9.16 -21.72
CA ALA A 184 4.22 10.38 -20.92
C ALA A 184 3.01 10.37 -19.96
N SER A 185 1.89 9.74 -20.35
CA SER A 185 0.73 9.57 -19.46
C SER A 185 1.05 8.79 -18.17
N PHE A 186 1.93 7.78 -18.27
CA PHE A 186 2.33 6.94 -17.13
C PHE A 186 3.32 7.69 -16.24
N ALA A 187 4.31 8.34 -16.86
CA ALA A 187 5.26 9.22 -16.18
C ALA A 187 4.55 10.32 -15.38
N GLN A 188 3.62 11.04 -16.02
CA GLN A 188 2.82 12.10 -15.39
C GLN A 188 2.07 11.56 -14.18
N THR A 189 1.28 10.50 -14.36
CA THR A 189 0.44 9.90 -13.31
C THR A 189 1.24 9.43 -12.08
N LEU A 190 2.46 8.95 -12.29
CA LEU A 190 3.30 8.42 -11.22
C LEU A 190 4.18 9.48 -10.54
N LEU A 191 4.45 10.61 -11.18
CA LEU A 191 5.30 11.67 -10.65
C LEU A 191 4.50 12.85 -10.08
N GLU A 192 3.31 13.13 -10.61
CA GLU A 192 2.43 14.18 -10.09
C GLU A 192 1.83 13.80 -8.73
N ARG A 193 1.25 14.78 -8.04
CA ARG A 193 0.49 14.54 -6.80
C ARG A 193 -0.98 14.36 -7.14
N GLN A 194 -1.52 13.18 -6.89
CA GLN A 194 -2.89 12.90 -7.29
C GLN A 194 -3.89 13.74 -6.49
N VAL A 195 -4.87 14.30 -7.19
CA VAL A 195 -6.03 14.99 -6.61
C VAL A 195 -7.27 14.29 -7.15
N TYR A 196 -8.00 13.60 -6.27
CA TYR A 196 -9.27 12.99 -6.65
C TYR A 196 -10.39 14.05 -6.59
N PRO A 197 -11.28 14.13 -7.60
CA PRO A 197 -12.40 15.08 -7.58
C PRO A 197 -13.41 14.74 -6.48
N ASP A 198 -13.89 15.74 -5.73
CA ASP A 198 -14.98 15.54 -4.75
C ASP A 198 -16.33 15.31 -5.46
N LEU A 199 -16.54 14.08 -5.94
CA LEU A 199 -17.74 13.66 -6.65
C LEU A 199 -18.89 13.49 -5.66
N ARG A 200 -20.04 14.14 -5.91
CA ARG A 200 -21.27 13.97 -5.12
C ARG A 200 -22.32 13.16 -5.88
N GLN A 201 -23.21 12.49 -5.15
CA GLN A 201 -24.31 11.71 -5.75
C GLN A 201 -25.30 12.62 -6.49
N TYR A 202 -25.50 13.82 -5.95
CA TYR A 202 -26.23 14.96 -6.52
C TYR A 202 -25.62 16.24 -5.93
N PRO A 203 -25.87 17.45 -6.48
CA PRO A 203 -25.34 18.70 -5.94
C PRO A 203 -25.72 18.89 -4.46
N GLY A 204 -24.72 19.07 -3.59
CA GLY A 204 -24.91 19.15 -2.12
C GLY A 204 -25.19 17.82 -1.42
N GLY A 205 -25.19 16.70 -2.14
CA GLY A 205 -25.42 15.36 -1.60
C GLY A 205 -24.18 14.70 -0.96
N PRO A 206 -24.36 13.46 -0.46
CA PRO A 206 -23.25 12.66 0.06
C PRO A 206 -22.20 12.38 -1.02
N PRO A 207 -20.94 12.14 -0.64
CA PRO A 207 -19.89 11.82 -1.58
C PRO A 207 -20.13 10.48 -2.28
N ARG A 208 -19.68 10.40 -3.53
CA ARG A 208 -19.53 9.16 -4.28
C ARG A 208 -18.17 8.59 -3.94
N ARG A 209 -18.14 7.68 -2.95
CA ARG A 209 -16.93 6.98 -2.52
C ARG A 209 -16.18 6.39 -3.75
N PRO A 210 -14.87 6.65 -3.90
CA PRO A 210 -14.02 5.99 -4.89
C PRO A 210 -14.15 4.47 -4.83
N TYR A 211 -13.96 3.80 -5.96
CA TYR A 211 -13.97 2.33 -6.00
C TYR A 211 -12.67 1.68 -5.51
N ASP A 212 -11.54 2.34 -5.74
CA ASP A 212 -10.19 1.83 -5.49
C ASP A 212 -9.33 2.97 -4.91
N VAL A 213 -8.02 2.78 -4.80
CA VAL A 213 -7.09 3.72 -4.18
C VAL A 213 -6.92 5.01 -4.99
N THR A 214 -6.87 6.15 -4.30
CA THR A 214 -6.81 7.48 -4.93
C THR A 214 -5.42 8.07 -5.07
N ALA A 215 -4.38 7.44 -4.49
CA ALA A 215 -3.00 7.90 -4.60
C ALA A 215 -2.04 6.83 -5.15
N HIS A 216 -1.04 7.25 -5.93
CA HIS A 216 0.19 6.48 -6.18
C HIS A 216 1.36 7.37 -6.62
N THR A 217 1.65 8.41 -5.84
CA THR A 217 2.70 9.38 -6.14
C THR A 217 4.08 8.81 -5.77
N LEU A 218 4.90 8.40 -6.76
CA LEU A 218 6.22 7.82 -6.52
C LEU A 218 7.14 8.73 -5.71
N PRO A 219 7.25 10.06 -5.96
CA PRO A 219 8.07 10.95 -5.12
C PRO A 219 7.78 10.84 -3.60
N LEU A 220 6.51 10.62 -3.23
CA LEU A 220 6.09 10.47 -1.85
C LEU A 220 6.29 9.04 -1.32
N LEU A 221 5.98 8.01 -2.11
CA LEU A 221 6.16 6.61 -1.71
C LEU A 221 7.64 6.21 -1.60
N MET A 222 8.50 6.87 -2.39
CA MET A 222 9.91 6.55 -2.56
C MET A 222 10.83 7.55 -1.83
N ASP A 223 10.30 8.58 -1.16
CA ASP A 223 11.05 9.64 -0.48
C ASP A 223 12.16 10.24 -1.37
N MET A 224 11.74 10.84 -2.49
CA MET A 224 12.62 11.46 -3.48
C MET A 224 11.97 12.74 -4.05
N GLU A 225 12.79 13.68 -4.52
CA GLU A 225 12.30 14.85 -5.24
C GLU A 225 12.09 14.56 -6.74
N ALA A 226 10.94 14.95 -7.28
CA ALA A 226 10.72 15.11 -8.72
C ALA A 226 10.11 16.49 -9.00
N VAL A 227 10.57 17.15 -10.05
CA VAL A 227 10.26 18.55 -10.38
C VAL A 227 9.69 18.62 -11.78
N ALA A 228 8.46 19.11 -11.92
CA ALA A 228 7.89 19.45 -13.22
C ALA A 228 8.54 20.72 -13.77
N LEU A 229 8.89 20.71 -15.06
CA LEU A 229 9.33 21.86 -15.83
C LEU A 229 8.36 22.08 -17.00
N ASP A 230 8.00 23.33 -17.29
CA ASP A 230 7.08 23.68 -18.38
C ASP A 230 7.63 23.29 -19.76
N GLU A 231 8.97 23.34 -19.93
CA GLU A 231 9.68 22.96 -21.14
C GLU A 231 10.73 21.87 -20.86
N THR A 232 11.08 21.07 -21.86
CA THR A 232 12.25 20.18 -21.79
C THR A 232 13.53 21.04 -21.70
N PRO A 233 14.43 20.81 -20.72
CA PRO A 233 15.59 21.66 -20.52
C PRO A 233 16.56 21.59 -21.71
N SER A 234 17.08 22.76 -22.12
CA SER A 234 18.10 22.88 -23.17
C SER A 234 19.48 22.48 -22.62
N VAL A 235 19.67 21.17 -22.43
CA VAL A 235 20.89 20.53 -21.94
C VAL A 235 21.15 19.26 -22.74
N GLN A 236 22.40 18.87 -22.91
CA GLN A 236 22.72 17.60 -23.56
C GLN A 236 22.29 16.43 -22.66
N LEU A 237 21.54 15.49 -23.23
CA LEU A 237 21.00 14.31 -22.56
C LEU A 237 21.69 13.06 -23.09
N SER A 238 21.94 12.10 -22.21
CA SER A 238 22.35 10.74 -22.61
C SER A 238 21.28 10.04 -23.44
N GLU A 239 21.62 8.90 -24.04
CA GLU A 239 20.62 7.90 -24.45
C GLU A 239 19.71 7.49 -23.26
N PRO A 240 18.47 7.00 -23.52
CA PRO A 240 17.61 6.47 -22.46
C PRO A 240 18.31 5.37 -21.66
N ILE A 241 18.25 5.49 -20.34
CA ILE A 241 18.93 4.56 -19.43
C ILE A 241 18.33 3.14 -19.55
N PRO A 242 19.09 2.07 -19.28
CA PRO A 242 18.51 0.74 -19.11
C PRO A 242 17.60 0.72 -17.87
N VAL A 243 16.76 -0.33 -17.74
CA VAL A 243 16.08 -0.61 -16.47
C VAL A 243 17.16 -0.79 -15.38
N PRO A 244 17.22 0.07 -14.34
CA PRO A 244 18.26 -0.04 -13.33
C PRO A 244 18.08 -1.31 -12.50
N ASP A 245 19.18 -2.02 -12.32
CA ASP A 245 19.31 -2.98 -11.22
C ASP A 245 19.47 -2.23 -9.91
N PHE A 246 18.82 -2.73 -8.87
CA PHE A 246 19.06 -2.31 -7.50
C PHE A 246 19.12 -3.53 -6.60
N ARG A 247 19.77 -3.38 -5.46
CA ARG A 247 19.78 -4.37 -4.40
C ARG A 247 19.28 -3.72 -3.14
N PHE A 248 18.23 -4.28 -2.57
CA PHE A 248 17.81 -3.97 -1.22
C PHE A 248 18.98 -4.20 -0.27
N ARG A 249 19.16 -3.31 0.71
CA ARG A 249 20.28 -3.36 1.67
C ARG A 249 19.68 -3.42 3.07
N LEU A 250 19.81 -4.57 3.73
CA LEU A 250 19.40 -4.70 5.14
C LEU A 250 20.02 -3.58 5.99
N PRO A 251 19.29 -2.84 6.84
CA PRO A 251 19.88 -1.80 7.67
C PRO A 251 20.99 -2.34 8.58
N GLU A 252 22.03 -1.54 8.84
CA GLU A 252 23.22 -1.96 9.59
C GLU A 252 22.88 -2.53 10.98
N THR A 253 21.85 -2.00 11.63
CA THR A 253 21.39 -2.45 12.96
C THR A 253 20.65 -3.79 12.96
N LEU A 254 20.43 -4.37 11.78
CA LEU A 254 19.87 -5.70 11.58
C LEU A 254 20.92 -6.63 10.93
N ARG A 255 22.22 -6.31 11.06
CA ARG A 255 23.33 -7.16 10.60
C ARG A 255 24.20 -7.59 11.77
N GLY A 256 24.64 -8.85 11.74
CA GLY A 256 25.58 -9.41 12.71
C GLY A 256 24.92 -9.85 14.02
N GLU A 257 25.75 -10.15 15.02
CA GLU A 257 25.36 -10.82 16.28
C GLU A 257 24.41 -10.00 17.17
N ALA A 258 24.29 -8.69 16.94
CA ALA A 258 23.37 -7.81 17.67
C ALA A 258 21.97 -7.69 17.02
N THR A 259 21.69 -8.48 15.98
CA THR A 259 20.38 -8.53 15.31
C THR A 259 19.39 -9.27 16.21
N PRO A 260 18.24 -8.68 16.57
CA PRO A 260 17.21 -9.37 17.35
C PRO A 260 16.67 -10.60 16.62
N ARG A 261 16.33 -11.64 17.36
CA ARG A 261 15.64 -12.83 16.86
C ARG A 261 14.20 -12.45 16.55
N ILE A 262 13.91 -12.27 15.26
CA ILE A 262 12.63 -11.73 14.78
C ILE A 262 11.72 -12.88 14.31
N ALA A 263 10.46 -12.83 14.71
CA ALA A 263 9.41 -13.68 14.19
C ALA A 263 8.24 -12.86 13.64
N ILE A 264 7.53 -13.42 12.65
CA ILE A 264 6.24 -12.93 12.16
C ILE A 264 5.17 -13.94 12.55
N TYR A 265 4.08 -13.49 13.17
CA TYR A 265 2.91 -14.35 13.37
C TYR A 265 2.27 -14.70 12.03
N LYS A 266 1.92 -15.97 11.89
CA LYS A 266 1.39 -16.57 10.67
C LYS A 266 0.26 -17.53 11.05
N SER A 267 -0.92 -16.98 11.25
CA SER A 267 -2.15 -17.77 11.41
C SER A 267 -2.40 -18.67 10.19
N TRP A 268 -3.31 -19.63 10.30
CA TRP A 268 -3.83 -20.34 9.13
C TRP A 268 -4.74 -19.47 8.23
N ASP A 269 -5.35 -18.42 8.79
CA ASP A 269 -6.10 -17.37 8.07
C ASP A 269 -5.21 -16.13 7.86
N GLU A 270 -4.03 -16.33 7.25
CA GLU A 270 -2.97 -15.31 7.14
C GLU A 270 -3.41 -14.09 6.29
N PRO A 271 -3.24 -12.84 6.77
CA PRO A 271 -3.53 -11.65 5.97
C PRO A 271 -2.51 -11.46 4.83
N MET A 272 -2.97 -10.89 3.72
CA MET A 272 -2.16 -10.63 2.52
C MET A 272 -0.92 -9.76 2.82
N GLU A 273 -1.08 -8.85 3.77
CA GLU A 273 -0.11 -7.93 4.35
C GLU A 273 1.14 -8.64 4.89
N ALA A 274 0.99 -9.83 5.48
CA ALA A 274 2.11 -10.66 5.92
C ALA A 274 2.92 -11.22 4.74
N GLY A 275 2.25 -11.54 3.63
CA GLY A 275 2.92 -11.88 2.36
C GLY A 275 3.81 -10.76 1.84
N TRP A 276 3.32 -9.51 1.84
CA TRP A 276 4.12 -8.35 1.42
C TRP A 276 5.32 -8.09 2.34
N THR A 277 5.12 -8.27 3.64
CA THR A 277 6.16 -8.06 4.65
C THR A 277 7.28 -9.08 4.52
N ARG A 278 6.93 -10.38 4.41
CA ARG A 278 7.90 -11.43 4.10
C ARG A 278 8.66 -11.14 2.83
N TRP A 279 7.98 -10.75 1.75
CA TRP A 279 8.65 -10.37 0.51
C TRP A 279 9.67 -9.25 0.72
N VAL A 280 9.32 -8.17 1.45
CA VAL A 280 10.27 -7.09 1.79
C VAL A 280 11.46 -7.63 2.60
N PHE A 281 11.24 -8.52 3.57
CA PHE A 281 12.31 -9.09 4.40
C PHE A 281 13.23 -10.01 3.58
N ASP A 282 12.67 -10.91 2.77
CA ASP A 282 13.38 -11.80 1.85
C ASP A 282 14.23 -10.99 0.87
N GLN A 283 13.68 -9.92 0.29
CA GLN A 283 14.39 -9.01 -0.61
C GLN A 283 15.61 -8.37 0.07
N HIS A 284 15.49 -7.97 1.34
CA HIS A 284 16.60 -7.39 2.11
C HIS A 284 17.58 -8.44 2.66
N GLY A 285 17.22 -9.73 2.64
CA GLY A 285 17.98 -10.80 3.30
C GLY A 285 17.90 -10.74 4.83
N LEU A 286 16.81 -10.21 5.39
CA LEU A 286 16.55 -10.28 6.83
C LEU A 286 16.23 -11.72 7.21
N ALA A 287 16.90 -12.26 8.23
CA ALA A 287 16.50 -13.52 8.85
C ALA A 287 15.30 -13.30 9.78
N TYR A 288 14.27 -14.12 9.63
CA TYR A 288 13.08 -14.16 10.49
C TYR A 288 12.47 -15.56 10.48
N ASP A 289 11.76 -15.91 11.56
CA ASP A 289 10.93 -17.11 11.62
C ASP A 289 9.44 -16.79 11.40
N THR A 290 8.64 -17.81 11.07
CA THR A 290 7.17 -17.70 11.02
C THR A 290 6.51 -18.53 12.11
N LEU A 291 5.72 -17.87 12.96
CA LEU A 291 5.05 -18.50 14.10
C LEU A 291 3.61 -18.86 13.77
N HIS A 292 3.36 -20.15 13.58
CA HIS A 292 2.01 -20.71 13.46
C HIS A 292 1.32 -20.85 14.82
N ASP A 293 -0.02 -20.95 14.80
CA ASP A 293 -0.92 -20.92 15.97
C ASP A 293 -0.55 -21.95 17.05
N ALA A 294 0.01 -23.10 16.65
CA ALA A 294 0.49 -24.12 17.58
C ALA A 294 1.71 -23.63 18.40
N ARG A 295 2.77 -23.14 17.75
CA ARG A 295 3.99 -22.65 18.44
C ARG A 295 3.69 -21.45 19.33
N MET A 296 2.78 -20.56 18.91
CA MET A 296 2.33 -19.44 19.74
C MET A 296 1.65 -19.91 21.04
N ARG A 297 0.85 -20.98 20.98
CA ARG A 297 0.15 -21.57 22.14
C ARG A 297 1.07 -22.35 23.09
N GLU A 298 2.25 -22.78 22.64
CA GLU A 298 3.25 -23.46 23.48
C GLU A 298 3.88 -22.53 24.54
N GLY A 299 3.87 -21.21 24.33
CA GLY A 299 4.44 -20.25 25.28
C GLY A 299 5.97 -20.18 25.25
N SER A 300 6.58 -19.56 26.26
CA SER A 300 8.04 -19.36 26.36
C SER A 300 8.62 -18.82 25.04
N LEU A 301 8.03 -17.75 24.52
CA LEU A 301 8.39 -17.19 23.21
C LEU A 301 9.67 -16.34 23.31
N GLU A 302 9.93 -15.77 24.47
CA GLU A 302 11.11 -14.97 24.81
C GLU A 302 12.41 -15.79 24.84
N ASP A 303 12.30 -17.10 25.08
CA ASP A 303 13.44 -18.03 25.04
C ASP A 303 13.97 -18.19 23.61
N ASP A 304 13.13 -18.01 22.58
CA ASP A 304 13.47 -18.15 21.15
C ASP A 304 13.54 -16.81 20.41
N TYR A 305 12.73 -15.81 20.80
CA TYR A 305 12.53 -14.56 20.07
C TYR A 305 12.73 -13.32 20.94
N ASP A 306 13.20 -12.24 20.30
CA ASP A 306 13.34 -10.91 20.90
C ASP A 306 12.26 -9.95 20.39
N VAL A 307 11.77 -10.18 19.16
CA VAL A 307 10.72 -9.38 18.52
C VAL A 307 9.70 -10.26 17.80
N ILE A 308 8.41 -10.04 18.04
CA ILE A 308 7.31 -10.65 17.29
C ILE A 308 6.53 -9.56 16.55
N LEU A 309 6.21 -9.81 15.28
CA LEU A 309 5.46 -8.92 14.40
C LEU A 309 4.06 -9.50 14.10
N LEU A 310 3.01 -8.73 14.41
CA LEU A 310 1.63 -8.95 13.98
C LEU A 310 1.29 -7.98 12.84
N GLN A 311 0.72 -8.51 11.76
CA GLN A 311 0.27 -7.75 10.59
C GLN A 311 -1.22 -7.42 10.70
N SER A 312 -1.77 -6.57 9.80
CA SER A 312 -3.21 -6.24 9.84
C SER A 312 -4.05 -7.49 9.69
N GLN A 313 -4.55 -8.00 10.80
CA GLN A 313 -5.46 -9.13 10.91
C GLN A 313 -6.47 -8.73 11.99
N ASP A 314 -7.74 -8.98 11.69
CA ASP A 314 -8.83 -8.76 12.62
C ASP A 314 -8.62 -9.53 13.96
N PRO A 315 -8.96 -8.94 15.13
CA PRO A 315 -8.77 -9.61 16.43
C PRO A 315 -9.51 -10.94 16.60
N GLU A 316 -10.72 -11.10 16.04
CA GLU A 316 -11.48 -12.36 16.07
C GLU A 316 -10.75 -13.41 15.22
N SER A 317 -10.28 -13.05 14.02
CA SER A 317 -9.45 -13.93 13.17
C SER A 317 -8.11 -14.31 13.83
N ILE A 318 -7.47 -13.43 14.61
CA ILE A 318 -6.26 -13.76 15.39
C ILE A 318 -6.56 -14.81 16.47
N VAL A 319 -7.66 -14.66 17.20
CA VAL A 319 -8.01 -15.52 18.35
C VAL A 319 -8.62 -16.84 17.90
N GLU A 320 -9.56 -16.83 16.97
CA GLU A 320 -10.37 -17.98 16.57
C GLU A 320 -9.83 -18.69 15.32
N GLY A 321 -9.21 -17.97 14.38
CA GLY A 321 -8.71 -18.52 13.12
C GLY A 321 -9.82 -19.17 12.26
N TYR A 322 -9.49 -20.23 11.53
CA TYR A 322 -10.50 -21.00 10.79
C TYR A 322 -11.26 -21.97 11.68
N SER A 323 -12.58 -22.07 11.50
CA SER A 323 -13.39 -23.12 12.12
C SER A 323 -13.06 -24.51 11.54
N GLU A 324 -13.25 -25.56 12.34
CA GLU A 324 -13.08 -26.96 11.90
C GLU A 324 -14.09 -27.38 10.82
N GLU A 325 -15.18 -26.64 10.64
CA GLU A 325 -16.11 -26.80 9.51
C GLU A 325 -15.49 -26.29 8.20
N ARG A 326 -14.71 -25.20 8.27
CA ARG A 326 -14.10 -24.55 7.10
C ARG A 326 -12.76 -25.18 6.72
N MET A 327 -11.98 -25.65 7.69
CA MET A 327 -10.66 -26.26 7.47
C MET A 327 -10.45 -27.49 8.35
N PRO A 328 -9.74 -28.53 7.88
CA PRO A 328 -9.41 -29.68 8.72
C PRO A 328 -8.60 -29.28 9.97
N PRO A 329 -8.69 -30.01 11.10
CA PRO A 329 -8.17 -29.58 12.41
C PRO A 329 -6.68 -29.20 12.49
N ALA A 330 -5.85 -29.64 11.55
CA ALA A 330 -4.43 -29.24 11.47
C ALA A 330 -4.23 -27.78 11.02
N TRP A 331 -5.25 -27.16 10.43
CA TRP A 331 -5.26 -25.81 9.85
C TRP A 331 -6.43 -24.96 10.37
N ALA A 332 -6.97 -25.33 11.53
CA ALA A 332 -8.10 -24.69 12.20
C ALA A 332 -7.69 -24.20 13.60
N GLY A 333 -8.46 -23.26 14.13
CA GLY A 333 -8.16 -22.52 15.35
C GLY A 333 -7.14 -21.39 15.13
N GLY A 334 -7.15 -20.44 16.06
CA GLY A 334 -6.16 -19.36 16.19
C GLY A 334 -5.39 -19.48 17.51
N LEU A 335 -5.00 -18.34 18.08
CA LEU A 335 -4.28 -18.27 19.36
C LEU A 335 -5.10 -18.78 20.55
N GLY A 336 -6.41 -18.51 20.56
CA GLY A 336 -7.27 -18.70 21.74
C GLY A 336 -6.74 -18.00 23.00
N GLU A 337 -7.25 -18.41 24.17
CA GLU A 337 -6.79 -17.86 25.45
C GLU A 337 -5.33 -18.22 25.76
N ALA A 338 -4.89 -19.43 25.40
CA ALA A 338 -3.54 -19.92 25.69
C ALA A 338 -2.46 -19.14 24.91
N GLY A 339 -2.64 -18.96 23.60
CA GLY A 339 -1.73 -18.20 22.76
C GLY A 339 -1.76 -16.71 23.09
N SER A 340 -2.93 -16.15 23.41
CA SER A 340 -3.04 -14.76 23.85
C SER A 340 -2.29 -14.53 25.17
N ARG A 341 -2.40 -15.45 26.14
CA ARG A 341 -1.61 -15.40 27.38
C ARG A 341 -0.11 -15.47 27.10
N ALA A 342 0.32 -16.38 26.21
CA ALA A 342 1.72 -16.49 25.79
C ALA A 342 2.26 -15.20 25.14
N VAL A 343 1.49 -14.53 24.28
CA VAL A 343 1.85 -13.23 23.69
C VAL A 343 1.98 -12.14 24.77
N ALA A 344 1.06 -12.12 25.74
CA ALA A 344 1.11 -11.15 26.82
C ALA A 344 2.32 -11.38 27.75
N ASP A 345 2.65 -12.64 28.04
CA ASP A 345 3.77 -13.02 28.89
C ASP A 345 5.13 -12.79 28.20
N PHE A 346 5.22 -13.05 26.89
CA PHE A 346 6.38 -12.67 26.05
C PHE A 346 6.76 -11.20 26.21
N VAL A 347 5.79 -10.29 26.08
CA VAL A 347 6.03 -8.85 26.27
C VAL A 347 6.44 -8.56 27.71
N ARG A 348 5.67 -9.05 28.71
CA ARG A 348 5.99 -8.82 30.13
C ARG A 348 7.40 -9.30 30.51
N ASN A 349 7.89 -10.37 29.88
CA ASN A 349 9.17 -10.98 30.17
C ASN A 349 10.37 -10.31 29.49
N GLY A 350 10.16 -9.44 28.49
CA GLY A 350 11.22 -8.64 27.87
C GLY A 350 11.14 -8.54 26.35
N GLY A 351 10.28 -9.34 25.71
CA GLY A 351 10.08 -9.30 24.27
C GLY A 351 9.49 -7.99 23.77
N ARG A 352 9.72 -7.66 22.49
CA ARG A 352 9.00 -6.59 21.81
C ARG A 352 7.90 -7.15 20.92
N LEU A 353 6.69 -6.65 21.10
CA LEU A 353 5.61 -6.87 20.15
C LEU A 353 5.48 -5.65 19.23
N VAL A 354 5.47 -5.88 17.92
CA VAL A 354 5.15 -4.87 16.92
C VAL A 354 3.81 -5.26 16.30
N ALA A 355 2.82 -4.38 16.33
CA ALA A 355 1.52 -4.62 15.72
C ALA A 355 1.17 -3.51 14.72
N ILE A 356 0.51 -3.88 13.63
CA ILE A 356 0.17 -3.00 12.52
C ILE A 356 -1.34 -3.07 12.27
N GLU A 357 -1.95 -1.90 12.13
CA GLU A 357 -3.35 -1.70 11.73
C GLU A 357 -4.32 -2.55 12.58
N GLU A 358 -5.09 -3.49 12.04
CA GLU A 358 -6.13 -4.22 12.78
C GLU A 358 -5.58 -5.05 13.96
N ALA A 359 -4.35 -5.55 13.87
CA ALA A 359 -3.72 -6.25 14.98
C ALA A 359 -3.36 -5.32 16.16
N THR A 360 -3.39 -3.99 15.98
CA THR A 360 -3.19 -3.08 17.11
C THR A 360 -4.34 -3.13 18.10
N ASP A 361 -5.58 -3.32 17.65
CA ASP A 361 -6.74 -3.41 18.54
C ASP A 361 -6.68 -4.68 19.41
N TYR A 362 -6.30 -5.82 18.81
CA TYR A 362 -6.01 -7.06 19.56
C TYR A 362 -4.96 -6.86 20.67
N VAL A 363 -3.88 -6.15 20.38
CA VAL A 363 -2.79 -5.91 21.34
C VAL A 363 -3.17 -4.89 22.42
N ILE A 364 -3.97 -3.88 22.07
CA ILE A 364 -4.51 -2.89 23.01
C ILE A 364 -5.38 -3.57 24.06
N ASP A 365 -6.31 -4.43 23.63
CA ASP A 365 -7.22 -5.15 24.51
C ASP A 365 -6.49 -6.22 25.35
N LEU A 366 -5.55 -6.95 24.75
CA LEU A 366 -4.77 -8.00 25.43
C LEU A 366 -3.92 -7.46 26.60
N LEU A 367 -3.46 -6.21 26.49
CA LEU A 367 -2.51 -5.61 27.42
C LEU A 367 -3.10 -4.43 28.24
N ASP A 368 -4.38 -4.10 28.05
CA ASP A 368 -5.10 -3.01 28.74
C ASP A 368 -4.40 -1.64 28.61
N LEU A 369 -4.03 -1.27 27.38
CA LEU A 369 -3.13 -0.13 27.11
C LEU A 369 -3.76 1.27 27.23
N GLY A 370 -5.06 1.39 27.53
CA GLY A 370 -5.73 2.69 27.61
C GLY A 370 -5.76 3.50 26.30
N VAL A 371 -5.62 2.82 25.16
CA VAL A 371 -5.65 3.36 23.79
C VAL A 371 -6.97 2.97 23.12
N SER A 372 -7.46 3.76 22.16
CA SER A 372 -8.55 3.35 21.27
C SER A 372 -8.40 3.94 19.87
N ASN A 373 -9.11 3.38 18.89
CA ASN A 373 -9.19 3.96 17.55
C ASN A 373 -10.18 5.14 17.51
N ALA A 374 -9.69 6.35 17.28
CA ALA A 374 -10.44 7.60 17.25
C ALA A 374 -11.44 7.71 16.07
N VAL A 375 -11.26 6.91 15.02
CA VAL A 375 -12.12 6.94 13.81
C VAL A 375 -13.00 5.70 13.64
N GLU A 376 -12.91 4.72 14.54
CA GLU A 376 -13.61 3.42 14.49
C GLU A 376 -15.12 3.55 14.26
N ARG A 377 -15.76 4.49 14.96
CA ARG A 377 -17.23 4.61 15.05
C ARG A 377 -17.81 5.65 14.10
N LEU A 378 -16.99 6.20 13.21
CA LEU A 378 -17.42 7.21 12.25
C LEU A 378 -18.05 6.53 11.03
N PRO A 379 -19.25 6.92 10.59
CA PRO A 379 -19.85 6.38 9.39
C PRO A 379 -19.04 6.79 8.14
N PRO A 380 -19.01 5.97 7.07
CA PRO A 380 -18.30 6.28 5.82
C PRO A 380 -18.74 7.57 5.11
N GLU A 381 -19.90 8.12 5.49
CA GLU A 381 -20.44 9.41 5.05
C GLU A 381 -19.85 10.62 5.80
N GLU A 382 -19.19 10.40 6.94
CA GLU A 382 -18.51 11.41 7.78
C GLU A 382 -16.98 11.30 7.65
N PHE A 383 -16.43 10.08 7.65
CA PHE A 383 -15.00 9.81 7.51
C PHE A 383 -14.71 8.71 6.49
N PHE A 384 -13.88 9.01 5.48
CA PHE A 384 -13.44 8.01 4.49
C PHE A 384 -12.12 8.39 3.83
N VAL A 385 -11.16 7.47 3.82
CA VAL A 385 -9.83 7.67 3.21
C VAL A 385 -9.50 6.49 2.28
N PRO A 386 -9.80 6.60 0.98
CA PRO A 386 -9.62 5.54 0.00
C PRO A 386 -8.19 5.53 -0.55
N GLY A 387 -7.27 4.89 0.17
CA GLY A 387 -5.90 4.65 -0.28
C GLY A 387 -5.17 5.92 -0.67
N SER A 388 -4.87 6.74 0.33
CA SER A 388 -4.30 8.09 0.19
C SER A 388 -2.96 8.21 0.89
N ILE A 389 -2.13 9.14 0.44
CA ILE A 389 -0.85 9.46 1.09
C ILE A 389 -1.05 10.70 1.95
N LEU A 390 -0.91 10.52 3.27
CA LEU A 390 -1.05 11.55 4.28
C LEU A 390 0.31 11.99 4.81
N ARG A 391 0.38 13.24 5.30
CA ARG A 391 1.53 13.82 5.98
C ARG A 391 1.64 13.23 7.38
N LEU A 392 2.83 12.76 7.72
CA LEU A 392 3.18 12.26 9.05
C LEU A 392 4.16 13.25 9.69
N ARG A 393 4.00 13.55 10.97
CA ARG A 393 4.95 14.28 11.82
C ARG A 393 5.60 13.30 12.78
N HIS A 394 6.92 13.22 12.77
CA HIS A 394 7.68 12.37 13.69
C HIS A 394 7.94 13.12 15.00
N GLU A 395 7.73 12.45 16.13
CA GLU A 395 8.10 12.97 17.44
C GLU A 395 9.60 12.73 17.69
N ALA A 396 10.24 13.66 18.39
CA ALA A 396 11.68 13.66 18.58
C ALA A 396 12.17 12.56 19.55
N GLY A 397 13.39 12.06 19.31
CA GLY A 397 14.09 11.15 20.22
C GLY A 397 13.48 9.75 20.34
N SER A 398 12.71 9.29 19.34
CA SER A 398 12.32 7.87 19.23
C SER A 398 13.38 7.09 18.44
N PHE A 399 13.60 5.83 18.82
CA PHE A 399 14.45 4.93 18.04
C PHE A 399 13.77 4.49 16.74
N VAL A 400 12.42 4.47 16.69
CA VAL A 400 11.64 4.12 15.49
C VAL A 400 11.80 5.17 14.39
N THR A 401 11.85 6.46 14.75
CA THR A 401 12.01 7.60 13.82
C THR A 401 13.46 8.05 13.65
N ARG A 402 14.45 7.28 14.15
CA ARG A 402 15.87 7.65 14.06
C ARG A 402 16.33 7.71 12.58
N ARG A 403 17.21 8.66 12.27
CA ARG A 403 17.70 8.95 10.91
C ARG A 403 16.59 9.34 9.92
N MET A 404 15.39 9.73 10.40
CA MET A 404 14.32 10.31 9.58
C MET A 404 14.16 11.80 9.90
N GLY A 405 13.64 12.58 8.96
CA GLY A 405 13.29 13.98 9.18
C GLY A 405 12.13 14.15 10.18
N SER A 406 11.80 15.39 10.53
CA SER A 406 10.64 15.70 11.39
C SER A 406 9.28 15.50 10.70
N GLN A 407 9.28 15.25 9.39
CA GLN A 407 8.14 14.94 8.57
C GLN A 407 8.37 13.61 7.83
N GLY A 408 7.29 12.96 7.43
CA GLY A 408 7.27 11.78 6.60
C GLY A 408 5.89 11.60 5.95
N VAL A 409 5.61 10.39 5.49
CA VAL A 409 4.33 10.02 4.90
C VAL A 409 3.70 8.83 5.62
N ALA A 410 2.38 8.68 5.49
CA ALA A 410 1.66 7.47 5.85
C ALA A 410 0.72 7.10 4.69
N TRP A 411 0.71 5.82 4.32
CA TRP A 411 -0.33 5.28 3.44
C TRP A 411 -1.56 4.98 4.29
N TYR A 412 -2.69 5.65 4.04
CA TYR A 412 -3.92 5.48 4.82
C TYR A 412 -5.01 4.83 3.97
N TRP A 413 -5.63 3.78 4.51
CA TRP A 413 -6.71 3.00 3.92
C TRP A 413 -7.71 2.58 5.03
N GLY A 414 -8.76 1.80 4.72
CA GLY A 414 -9.80 1.42 5.68
C GLY A 414 -9.34 0.61 6.89
N SER A 415 -8.22 -0.12 6.81
CA SER A 415 -7.57 -0.79 7.96
C SER A 415 -6.71 0.16 8.80
N SER A 416 -6.41 1.36 8.34
CA SER A 416 -5.58 2.31 9.08
C SER A 416 -6.36 2.96 10.24
N ARG A 417 -5.68 3.19 11.36
CA ARG A 417 -6.17 3.81 12.59
C ARG A 417 -5.58 5.20 12.81
N ALA A 418 -6.31 6.01 13.57
CA ALA A 418 -5.78 7.12 14.34
C ALA A 418 -6.05 6.84 15.82
N PHE A 419 -5.05 6.97 16.69
CA PHE A 419 -5.19 6.54 18.07
C PHE A 419 -5.57 7.69 19.01
N SER A 420 -6.63 7.48 19.81
CA SER A 420 -6.86 8.22 21.04
C SER A 420 -6.08 7.54 22.18
N VAL A 421 -5.46 8.33 23.06
CA VAL A 421 -4.60 7.84 24.14
C VAL A 421 -5.08 8.44 25.46
N THR A 422 -5.43 7.59 26.43
CA THR A 422 -5.87 8.03 27.76
C THR A 422 -4.85 7.75 28.87
N ASP A 423 -3.98 6.73 28.70
CA ASP A 423 -2.86 6.46 29.62
C ASP A 423 -1.65 7.38 29.32
N PRO A 424 -1.20 8.23 30.26
CA PRO A 424 -0.01 9.07 30.09
C PRO A 424 1.32 8.30 30.02
N GLY A 425 1.34 7.00 30.33
CA GLY A 425 2.50 6.12 30.12
C GLY A 425 2.77 5.77 28.65
N ILE A 426 1.78 5.94 27.77
CA ILE A 426 1.89 5.66 26.34
C ILE A 426 2.62 6.81 25.63
N ARG A 427 3.75 6.49 25.00
CA ARG A 427 4.55 7.47 24.25
C ARG A 427 4.09 7.55 22.80
N VAL A 428 3.69 8.74 22.36
CA VAL A 428 3.45 9.00 20.93
C VAL A 428 4.79 9.13 20.21
N LEU A 429 4.97 8.41 19.11
CA LEU A 429 6.18 8.41 18.28
C LEU A 429 5.98 9.15 16.95
N ALA A 430 4.76 9.19 16.44
CA ALA A 430 4.38 9.98 15.28
C ALA A 430 2.89 10.33 15.31
N ARG A 431 2.51 11.39 14.58
CA ARG A 431 1.14 11.88 14.42
C ARG A 431 0.83 12.18 12.96
N TYR A 432 -0.43 12.12 12.57
CA TYR A 432 -0.85 12.72 11.31
C TYR A 432 -0.66 14.25 11.36
N GLY A 433 -0.46 14.86 10.18
CA GLY A 433 -0.22 16.29 10.06
C GLY A 433 -1.36 17.16 10.64
N ALA A 434 -1.00 18.33 11.14
CA ALA A 434 -1.97 19.33 11.60
C ALA A 434 -2.83 19.87 10.45
N GLY A 435 -4.09 20.20 10.75
CA GLY A 435 -5.08 20.61 9.74
C GLY A 435 -5.42 19.47 8.79
N ASN A 436 -5.55 19.74 7.49
CA ASN A 436 -5.73 18.67 6.50
C ASN A 436 -4.38 17.97 6.20
N PRO A 437 -4.23 16.66 6.51
CA PRO A 437 -2.98 15.96 6.34
C PRO A 437 -2.73 15.46 4.90
N ILE A 438 -3.68 15.61 3.96
CA ILE A 438 -3.52 15.05 2.60
C ILE A 438 -2.25 15.58 1.89
N LEU A 439 -1.52 14.67 1.24
CA LEU A 439 -0.42 14.99 0.32
C LEU A 439 -0.72 14.50 -1.11
N SER A 440 -1.44 13.39 -1.25
CA SER A 440 -1.96 12.87 -2.51
C SER A 440 -3.16 11.95 -2.27
N GLY A 441 -4.17 12.03 -3.14
CA GLY A 441 -5.38 11.21 -3.11
C GLY A 441 -6.61 12.00 -2.70
N TRP A 442 -7.41 11.41 -1.80
CA TRP A 442 -8.65 11.97 -1.28
C TRP A 442 -8.81 11.77 0.22
N ILE A 443 -9.57 12.64 0.87
CA ILE A 443 -9.97 12.48 2.27
C ILE A 443 -11.33 13.15 2.51
N LEU A 444 -12.21 12.42 3.19
CA LEU A 444 -13.41 12.93 3.83
C LEU A 444 -13.19 12.92 5.35
N GLY A 445 -13.57 14.00 6.04
CA GLY A 445 -13.42 14.10 7.50
C GLY A 445 -11.98 14.28 7.97
N SER A 446 -11.19 15.15 7.32
CA SER A 446 -9.77 15.38 7.68
C SER A 446 -9.53 15.74 9.16
N ASP A 447 -10.50 16.41 9.76
CA ASP A 447 -10.41 16.93 11.13
C ASP A 447 -10.41 15.81 12.18
N HIS A 448 -10.90 14.61 11.82
CA HIS A 448 -10.81 13.42 12.68
C HIS A 448 -9.40 12.80 12.71
N LEU A 449 -8.52 13.14 11.76
CA LEU A 449 -7.10 12.72 11.75
C LEU A 449 -6.14 13.81 12.21
N ALA A 450 -6.53 15.09 12.13
CA ALA A 450 -5.65 16.22 12.42
C ALA A 450 -4.95 16.09 13.79
N ASP A 451 -3.61 16.11 13.80
CA ASP A 451 -2.74 15.95 14.98
C ASP A 451 -2.91 14.64 15.79
N GLN A 452 -3.74 13.69 15.33
CA GLN A 452 -3.94 12.42 16.03
C GLN A 452 -2.67 11.55 15.99
N PRO A 453 -2.33 10.87 17.10
CA PRO A 453 -1.30 9.83 17.12
C PRO A 453 -1.50 8.76 16.04
N ALA A 454 -0.40 8.40 15.38
CA ALA A 454 -0.34 7.44 14.28
C ALA A 454 0.67 6.29 14.55
N ILE A 455 1.65 6.52 15.43
CA ILE A 455 2.56 5.48 15.94
C ILE A 455 2.71 5.68 17.45
N LEU A 456 2.57 4.59 18.21
CA LEU A 456 2.67 4.58 19.68
C LEU A 456 3.75 3.60 20.17
N GLN A 457 4.25 3.84 21.38
CA GLN A 457 5.06 2.93 22.16
C GLN A 457 4.49 2.79 23.57
N ALA A 458 4.36 1.55 24.05
CA ALA A 458 4.06 1.22 25.44
C ALA A 458 5.20 0.40 26.04
N GLU A 459 5.50 0.59 27.32
CA GLU A 459 6.39 -0.29 28.08
C GLU A 459 5.54 -1.17 28.99
N VAL A 460 5.69 -2.50 28.91
CA VAL A 460 4.82 -3.47 29.60
C VAL A 460 5.68 -4.53 30.27
N GLY A 461 5.74 -4.52 31.60
CA GLY A 461 6.64 -5.37 32.37
C GLY A 461 8.10 -5.01 32.11
N ARG A 462 8.86 -5.91 31.48
CA ARG A 462 10.25 -5.67 31.02
C ARG A 462 10.37 -5.40 29.52
N GLY A 463 9.31 -5.61 28.74
CA GLY A 463 9.31 -5.49 27.29
C GLY A 463 8.52 -4.28 26.80
N SER A 464 8.36 -4.21 25.48
CA SER A 464 7.79 -3.04 24.80
C SER A 464 6.79 -3.43 23.72
N VAL A 465 5.86 -2.52 23.43
CA VAL A 465 4.89 -2.65 22.34
C VAL A 465 5.05 -1.45 21.42
N ILE A 466 5.12 -1.68 20.10
CA ILE A 466 5.06 -0.63 19.09
C ILE A 466 3.78 -0.84 18.26
N LEU A 467 2.90 0.17 18.24
CA LEU A 467 1.64 0.13 17.49
C LEU A 467 1.74 1.07 16.28
N PHE A 468 1.55 0.54 15.08
CA PHE A 468 1.46 1.30 13.84
C PHE A 468 0.00 1.44 13.40
N GLY A 469 -0.51 2.67 13.34
CA GLY A 469 -1.84 2.97 12.85
C GLY A 469 -1.97 2.95 11.32
N PHE A 470 -0.91 2.60 10.60
CA PHE A 470 -0.90 2.50 9.14
C PHE A 470 0.12 1.44 8.72
N GLN A 471 -0.06 0.83 7.56
CA GLN A 471 0.85 -0.21 7.03
C GLN A 471 2.19 0.40 6.53
N PRO A 472 3.32 0.31 7.27
CA PRO A 472 4.59 0.97 6.91
C PRO A 472 5.29 0.37 5.68
N ASN A 473 4.81 -0.75 5.15
CA ASN A 473 5.32 -1.40 3.94
C ASN A 473 4.21 -1.79 2.96
N TYR A 474 3.16 -0.97 2.85
CA TYR A 474 1.99 -1.24 2.01
C TYR A 474 2.38 -1.73 0.59
N ARG A 475 1.86 -2.91 0.22
CA ARG A 475 2.16 -3.65 -1.02
C ARG A 475 3.65 -3.82 -1.36
N GLY A 476 4.53 -3.74 -0.37
CA GLY A 476 5.97 -3.72 -0.55
C GLY A 476 6.48 -2.52 -1.36
N GLN A 477 5.79 -1.36 -1.32
CA GLN A 477 6.05 -0.22 -2.20
C GLN A 477 6.33 1.10 -1.47
N THR A 478 5.96 1.26 -0.20
CA THR A 478 6.25 2.49 0.57
C THR A 478 7.68 2.50 1.13
N VAL A 479 8.68 2.64 0.25
CA VAL A 479 10.12 2.71 0.63
C VAL A 479 10.37 3.81 1.67
N ALA A 480 9.67 4.93 1.57
CA ALA A 480 9.73 6.07 2.50
C ALA A 480 9.50 5.69 3.97
N THR A 481 8.74 4.62 4.25
CA THR A 481 8.36 4.20 5.60
C THR A 481 8.98 2.88 6.04
N TRP A 482 9.71 2.17 5.17
CA TRP A 482 10.50 0.99 5.58
C TRP A 482 11.48 1.26 6.72
N PRO A 483 12.17 2.43 6.81
CA PRO A 483 13.01 2.73 7.96
C PRO A 483 12.27 2.64 9.30
N LEU A 484 10.99 3.06 9.37
CA LEU A 484 10.19 2.93 10.60
C LEU A 484 10.03 1.47 11.02
N LEU A 485 9.65 0.60 10.08
CA LEU A 485 9.48 -0.84 10.33
C LEU A 485 10.79 -1.50 10.76
N PHE A 486 11.87 -1.32 9.99
CA PHE A 486 13.18 -1.89 10.34
C PHE A 486 13.75 -1.33 11.64
N ASN A 487 13.48 -0.06 11.98
CA ASN A 487 13.88 0.50 13.26
C ASN A 487 13.09 -0.10 14.42
N ALA A 488 11.77 -0.35 14.26
CA ALA A 488 10.95 -1.02 15.28
C ALA A 488 11.38 -2.46 15.55
N LEU A 489 11.81 -3.18 14.50
CA LEU A 489 12.37 -4.54 14.59
C LEU A 489 13.82 -4.57 15.10
N GLY A 490 14.54 -3.45 15.01
CA GLY A 490 15.93 -3.34 15.40
C GLY A 490 16.17 -3.11 16.91
N PRO A 491 17.44 -3.11 17.34
CA PRO A 491 17.78 -2.77 18.71
C PRO A 491 17.40 -1.31 19.01
N ALA A 492 16.75 -1.10 20.16
CA ALA A 492 16.35 0.23 20.65
C ALA A 492 17.51 1.04 21.27
N GLY A 493 18.73 0.46 21.29
CA GLY A 493 19.93 1.12 21.79
C GLY A 493 20.16 2.50 21.17
N SER A 494 20.68 3.41 21.98
CA SER A 494 20.89 4.82 21.62
C SER A 494 21.53 5.00 20.26
N ALA A 495 21.01 5.94 19.47
CA ALA A 495 21.50 6.27 18.13
C ALA A 495 23.03 6.36 18.12
N MET A 496 23.68 5.47 17.34
CA MET A 496 25.14 5.50 17.18
C MET A 496 25.56 6.92 16.79
N GLY A 497 26.53 7.45 17.54
CA GLY A 497 26.80 8.88 17.61
C GLY A 497 27.03 9.52 16.24
N ALA A 498 26.71 10.81 16.16
CA ALA A 498 27.02 11.63 15.00
C ALA A 498 28.50 11.46 14.63
N GLY A 499 28.77 10.88 13.45
CA GLY A 499 30.12 10.79 12.90
C GLY A 499 30.73 12.19 12.83
N GLY A 500 31.92 12.35 13.38
CA GLY A 500 32.44 13.64 13.81
C GLY A 500 32.48 14.70 12.70
N ALA A 501 31.65 15.73 12.85
CA ALA A 501 31.85 16.99 12.17
C ALA A 501 32.95 17.78 12.88
N GLY A 502 34.07 18.02 12.19
CA GLY A 502 34.99 19.11 12.51
C GLY A 502 36.26 18.75 13.28
N SER A 503 37.37 18.69 12.54
CA SER A 503 38.51 19.56 12.87
C SER A 503 39.21 20.01 11.59
N ALA A 504 38.63 21.02 10.93
CA ALA A 504 39.40 21.85 10.01
C ALA A 504 40.42 22.63 10.86
N GLY A 505 41.70 22.31 10.69
CA GLY A 505 42.79 23.00 11.37
C GLY A 505 43.37 24.11 10.49
N ASP A 506 42.87 25.33 10.64
CA ASP A 506 43.63 26.53 10.25
C ASP A 506 44.65 26.85 11.36
N GLY A 507 45.90 27.12 10.98
CA GLY A 507 47.01 27.24 11.93
C GLY A 507 48.36 27.61 11.28
N GLU A 508 48.42 28.85 10.80
CA GLU A 508 49.53 29.59 10.17
C GLU A 508 51.00 29.20 10.45
N SER A 509 51.80 29.31 9.38
CA SER A 509 53.18 29.87 9.35
C SER A 509 54.35 29.14 10.03
N ARG A 510 55.25 28.58 9.19
CA ARG A 510 56.58 29.16 8.94
C ARG A 510 57.26 28.55 7.71
#